data_AF-A0A9X3P4P5-F1
#
_entry.id   AF-A0A9X3P4P5-F1
#
_cell.length_a   1.000
_cell.length_b   1.000
_cell.length_c   1.000
_cell.angle_alpha   90.00
_cell.angle_beta   90.00
_cell.angle_gamma   90.00
#
_symmetry.space_group_name_H-M   'P 1'
#
loop_
_entity.id
_entity.type
_entity.pdbx_description
1 polymer ?
#
loop_
_entity_poly.entity_id
_entity_poly.type
_entity_poly.pdbx_seq_one_letter_code
_entity_poly.pdbx_strand_id
1 'polypeptide(L)'
;MKTAEPSDPLLRGRFTDGYTDFSVRASSADMPDSFQVYVSGNHADLVLIVSGLISGYRHATWGDGWRAYTPEWKAWAEDTAFKVFSGGRVEPTSKRAGSVRFCDG
;
A
#
# COMPACT_ATOMS: atom_id res chain seq x y z
N MET A 1 -30.69 -10.78 5.76
CA MET A 1 -29.70 -10.29 6.75
C MET A 1 -28.36 -10.23 6.01
N LYS A 2 -27.83 -9.03 5.74
CA LYS A 2 -26.57 -8.87 4.99
C LYS A 2 -25.45 -9.03 6.01
N THR A 3 -24.84 -10.20 6.07
CA THR A 3 -23.69 -10.48 6.91
C THR A 3 -22.64 -9.41 6.60
N ALA A 4 -22.33 -8.57 7.58
CA ALA A 4 -21.19 -7.68 7.44
C ALA A 4 -19.97 -8.59 7.42
N GLU A 5 -19.38 -8.75 6.24
CA GLU A 5 -18.06 -9.36 6.07
C GLU A 5 -17.15 -8.79 7.16
N PRO A 6 -16.46 -9.62 7.97
CA PRO A 6 -15.52 -9.09 8.94
C PRO A 6 -14.57 -8.20 8.16
N SER A 7 -14.54 -6.89 8.47
CA SER A 7 -13.60 -5.97 7.84
C SER A 7 -12.21 -6.56 8.02
N ASP A 8 -11.61 -7.04 6.92
CA ASP A 8 -10.30 -7.67 6.94
C ASP A 8 -9.35 -6.69 7.63
N PRO A 9 -8.85 -6.99 8.84
CA PRO A 9 -8.09 -6.03 9.65
C PRO A 9 -6.75 -5.65 9.00
N LEU A 10 -6.38 -6.38 7.95
CA LEU A 10 -5.20 -6.17 7.13
C LEU A 10 -5.49 -5.22 5.97
N LEU A 11 -6.73 -5.09 5.52
CA LEU A 11 -7.12 -4.13 4.50
C LEU A 11 -6.99 -2.71 5.06
N ARG A 12 -6.06 -1.94 4.50
CA ARG A 12 -5.80 -0.55 4.91
C ARG A 12 -6.67 0.44 4.16
N GLY A 13 -7.02 0.12 2.93
CA GLY A 13 -7.87 0.99 2.13
C GLY A 13 -7.81 0.64 0.65
N ARG A 14 -8.33 1.57 -0.15
CA ARG A 14 -8.44 1.44 -1.59
C ARG A 14 -8.08 2.76 -2.27
N PHE A 15 -7.59 2.67 -3.49
CA PHE A 15 -7.37 3.83 -4.37
C PHE A 15 -7.66 3.42 -5.81
N THR A 16 -7.79 4.40 -6.70
CA THR A 16 -8.08 4.15 -8.13
C THR A 16 -7.24 5.07 -9.00
N ASP A 17 -6.83 4.58 -10.17
CA ASP A 17 -6.26 5.40 -11.23
C ASP A 17 -7.34 6.00 -12.16
N GLY A 18 -8.62 5.77 -11.85
CA GLY A 18 -9.77 6.17 -12.67
C GLY A 18 -10.28 5.05 -13.59
N TYR A 19 -9.48 4.01 -13.84
CA TYR A 19 -9.86 2.84 -14.64
C TYR A 19 -9.92 1.56 -13.81
N THR A 20 -8.99 1.41 -12.85
CA THR A 20 -8.85 0.21 -12.03
C THR A 20 -8.96 0.59 -10.55
N ASP A 21 -9.73 -0.19 -9.80
CA ASP A 21 -9.77 -0.10 -8.35
C ASP A 21 -8.68 -0.99 -7.74
N PHE A 22 -7.90 -0.42 -6.84
CA PHE A 22 -6.81 -1.09 -6.14
C PHE A 22 -7.12 -1.19 -4.65
N SER A 23 -6.78 -2.34 -4.06
CA SER A 23 -6.90 -2.60 -2.63
C SER A 23 -5.53 -2.76 -2.01
N VAL A 24 -5.31 -2.09 -0.87
CA VAL A 24 -4.05 -2.12 -0.13
C VAL A 24 -4.23 -2.97 1.12
N ARG A 25 -3.41 -4.01 1.25
CA ARG A 25 -3.45 -4.94 2.37
C ARG A 25 -2.08 -5.07 3.01
N ALA A 26 -2.04 -4.85 4.32
CA ALA A 26 -0.87 -5.05 5.14
C ALA A 26 -0.58 -6.55 5.33
N SER A 27 0.69 -6.93 5.51
CA SER A 27 1.03 -8.31 5.88
C SER A 27 0.65 -8.64 7.32
N SER A 28 0.57 -7.63 8.19
CA SER A 28 0.16 -7.78 9.58
C SER A 28 -0.60 -6.55 10.09
N ALA A 29 -1.43 -6.76 11.10
CA ALA A 29 -2.21 -5.70 11.71
C ALA A 29 -1.32 -4.75 12.51
N ASP A 30 -0.39 -5.26 13.32
CA ASP A 30 0.34 -4.48 14.34
C ASP A 30 1.70 -3.94 13.89
N MET A 31 2.55 -4.78 13.31
CA MET A 31 3.83 -4.37 12.74
C MET A 31 4.00 -4.96 11.34
N PRO A 32 3.35 -4.37 10.33
CA PRO A 32 3.52 -4.78 8.95
C PRO A 32 4.94 -4.48 8.45
N ASP A 33 5.71 -5.52 8.13
CA ASP A 33 6.97 -5.38 7.39
C ASP A 33 6.72 -5.12 5.89
N SER A 34 5.53 -5.46 5.41
CA SER A 34 5.17 -5.38 4.01
C SER A 34 3.70 -5.07 3.81
N PHE A 35 3.36 -4.58 2.62
CA PHE A 35 1.98 -4.53 2.13
C PHE A 35 1.92 -4.93 0.67
N GLN A 36 0.74 -5.36 0.29
CA GLN A 36 0.40 -5.81 -1.04
C GLN A 36 -0.69 -4.90 -1.59
N VAL A 37 -0.60 -4.62 -2.87
CA VAL A 37 -1.60 -3.94 -3.67
C VAL A 37 -2.10 -4.93 -4.71
N TYR A 38 -3.41 -5.11 -4.78
CA TYR A 38 -4.05 -5.98 -5.75
C TYR A 38 -5.28 -5.32 -6.34
N VAL A 39 -5.72 -5.77 -7.51
CA VAL A 39 -6.95 -5.28 -8.13
C VAL A 39 -8.16 -5.67 -7.28
N SER A 40 -8.98 -4.69 -6.93
CA SER A 40 -10.19 -4.90 -6.13
C SER A 40 -11.11 -5.91 -6.82
N GLY A 41 -11.50 -6.96 -6.09
CA GLY A 41 -12.31 -8.06 -6.62
C GLY A 41 -11.50 -9.21 -7.23
N ASN A 42 -10.18 -9.07 -7.40
CA ASN A 42 -9.30 -10.16 -7.81
C ASN A 42 -7.97 -10.14 -7.03
N HIS A 43 -7.93 -10.87 -5.91
CA HIS A 43 -6.74 -10.98 -5.05
C HIS A 43 -5.55 -11.68 -5.73
N ALA A 44 -5.78 -12.41 -6.83
CA ALA A 44 -4.71 -13.04 -7.60
C ALA A 44 -3.98 -12.04 -8.52
N ASP A 45 -4.59 -10.89 -8.82
CA ASP A 45 -3.98 -9.85 -9.64
C ASP A 45 -3.17 -8.90 -8.75
N LEU A 46 -1.94 -9.32 -8.46
CA LEU A 46 -0.98 -8.54 -7.68
C LEU A 46 -0.39 -7.42 -8.54
N VAL A 47 -0.53 -6.20 -8.04
CA VAL A 47 -0.05 -4.98 -8.70
C VAL A 47 1.35 -4.64 -8.21
N LEU A 48 1.48 -4.55 -6.88
CA LEU A 48 2.68 -4.11 -6.20
C LEU A 48 2.80 -4.79 -4.84
N ILE A 49 3.99 -5.21 -4.47
CA ILE A 49 4.34 -5.64 -3.13
C ILE A 49 5.47 -4.74 -2.66
N VAL A 50 5.28 -4.06 -1.53
CA VAL A 50 6.32 -3.28 -0.85
C VAL A 50 6.72 -4.03 0.40
N SER A 51 7.99 -4.36 0.55
CA SER A 51 8.55 -5.05 1.72
C SER A 51 9.75 -4.32 2.32
N GLY A 52 10.18 -4.74 3.51
CA GLY A 52 11.31 -4.14 4.21
C GLY A 52 10.99 -2.78 4.85
N LEU A 53 9.71 -2.56 5.20
CA LEU A 53 9.28 -1.35 5.89
C LEU A 53 9.92 -1.20 7.27
N ILE A 54 10.19 -2.31 7.95
CA ILE A 54 10.81 -2.32 9.28
C ILE A 54 12.33 -2.24 9.17
N SER A 55 12.93 -2.92 8.18
CA SER A 55 14.38 -2.96 7.98
C SER A 55 14.97 -1.72 7.31
N GLY A 56 14.13 -0.82 6.78
CA GLY A 56 14.56 0.42 6.12
C GLY A 56 15.00 0.25 4.65
N TYR A 57 15.21 -0.98 4.20
CA TYR A 57 15.46 -1.33 2.80
C TYR A 57 14.13 -1.62 2.10
N ARG A 58 13.51 -0.58 1.54
CA ARG A 58 12.24 -0.74 0.83
C ARG A 58 12.46 -1.45 -0.50
N HIS A 59 11.80 -2.59 -0.66
CA HIS A 59 11.79 -3.32 -1.91
C HIS A 59 10.39 -3.27 -2.52
N ALA A 60 10.28 -2.69 -3.72
CA ALA A 60 9.07 -2.66 -4.50
C ALA A 60 9.13 -3.74 -5.60
N THR A 61 8.23 -4.70 -5.53
CA THR A 61 8.09 -5.78 -6.51
C THR A 61 6.77 -5.61 -7.27
N TRP A 62 6.86 -5.47 -8.59
CA TRP A 62 5.70 -5.25 -9.46
C TRP A 62 5.17 -6.57 -10.01
N GLY A 63 3.85 -6.68 -10.15
CA GLY A 63 3.23 -7.79 -10.87
C GLY A 63 3.60 -7.82 -12.36
N ASP A 64 3.45 -8.98 -12.99
CA ASP A 64 3.93 -9.21 -14.37
C ASP A 64 3.26 -8.27 -15.39
N GLY A 65 1.96 -8.02 -15.26
CA GLY A 65 1.22 -7.06 -16.11
C GLY A 65 1.54 -5.59 -15.81
N TRP A 66 1.98 -5.29 -14.59
CA TRP A 66 2.15 -3.92 -14.08
C TRP A 66 3.58 -3.41 -14.26
N ARG A 67 4.58 -4.30 -14.38
CA ARG A 67 5.99 -3.91 -14.59
C ARG A 67 6.22 -3.12 -15.88
N ALA A 68 5.40 -3.34 -16.90
CA ALA A 68 5.47 -2.70 -18.22
C ALA A 68 4.93 -1.27 -18.25
N TYR A 69 4.28 -0.81 -17.17
CA TYR A 69 3.77 0.55 -17.07
C TYR A 69 4.90 1.58 -16.99
N THR A 70 4.55 2.83 -17.32
CA THR A 70 5.50 3.94 -17.31
C THR A 70 6.10 4.14 -15.91
N PRO A 71 7.36 4.62 -15.83
CA PRO A 71 8.00 4.88 -14.54
C PRO A 71 7.23 5.93 -13.71
N GLU A 72 6.62 6.91 -14.37
CA GLU A 72 5.79 7.93 -13.72
C GLU A 72 4.57 7.32 -13.04
N TRP A 73 3.86 6.44 -13.74
CA TRP A 73 2.70 5.74 -13.18
C TRP A 73 3.11 4.86 -12.00
N LYS A 74 4.24 4.14 -12.12
CA LYS A 74 4.77 3.30 -11.04
C LYS A 74 5.12 4.12 -9.79
N ALA A 75 5.78 5.26 -9.96
CA ALA A 75 6.09 6.17 -8.86
C ALA A 75 4.82 6.70 -8.18
N TRP A 76 3.82 7.12 -8.97
CA TRP A 76 2.53 7.55 -8.46
C TRP A 76 1.79 6.45 -7.70
N ALA A 77 1.76 5.22 -8.25
CA ALA A 77 1.05 4.09 -7.66
C ALA A 77 1.70 3.65 -6.34
N GLU A 78 3.04 3.64 -6.26
CA GLU A 78 3.78 3.36 -5.03
C GLU A 78 3.51 4.42 -3.95
N ASP A 79 3.63 5.71 -4.29
CA ASP A 79 3.38 6.81 -3.34
C ASP A 79 1.93 6.82 -2.84
N THR A 80 0.97 6.61 -3.74
CA THR A 80 -0.45 6.53 -3.39
C THR A 80 -0.74 5.32 -2.50
N ALA A 81 -0.20 4.15 -2.83
CA ALA A 81 -0.35 2.94 -2.02
C ALA A 81 0.25 3.14 -0.62
N PHE A 82 1.42 3.79 -0.52
CA PHE A 82 2.05 4.10 0.77
C PHE A 82 1.20 5.07 1.60
N LYS A 83 0.63 6.11 0.97
CA LYS A 83 -0.29 7.04 1.63
C LYS A 83 -1.54 6.32 2.17
N VAL A 84 -2.13 5.42 1.39
CA VAL A 84 -3.30 4.62 1.82
C VAL A 84 -2.92 3.66 2.95
N PHE A 85 -1.77 2.99 2.82
CA PHE A 85 -1.26 2.09 3.85
C PHE A 85 -1.03 2.82 5.19
N SER A 86 -0.40 4.00 5.14
CA SER A 86 -0.12 4.84 6.31
C SER A 86 -1.39 5.50 6.87
N GLY A 87 -2.30 5.95 6.01
CA GLY A 87 -3.55 6.62 6.40
C GLY A 87 -4.62 5.69 6.98
N GLY A 88 -4.58 4.38 6.68
CA GLY A 88 -5.55 3.39 7.15
C GLY A 88 -5.45 2.98 8.62
N ARG A 89 -4.39 3.38 9.34
CA ARG A 89 -4.27 3.20 10.80
C ARG A 89 -3.50 4.38 11.41
N VAL A 90 -4.18 5.51 11.60
CA VAL A 90 -3.71 6.57 12.51
C VAL A 90 -4.78 6.83 13.55
N GLU A 91 -4.82 5.99 14.59
CA GLU A 91 -5.19 6.51 15.91
C GLU A 91 -3.93 7.17 16.50
N PRO A 92 -4.03 8.40 17.01
CA PRO A 92 -2.89 9.25 17.32
C PRO A 92 -2.28 8.85 18.67
N THR A 93 -1.34 7.92 18.66
CA THR A 93 -0.42 7.76 19.79
C THR A 93 0.89 8.48 19.49
N SER A 94 0.91 9.74 19.94
CA SER A 94 2.06 10.42 20.54
C SER A 94 3.41 10.36 19.84
N LYS A 95 3.78 11.52 19.28
CA LYS A 95 5.15 12.09 19.18
C LYS A 95 6.27 11.22 18.55
N ARG A 96 6.70 11.70 17.38
CA ARG A 96 8.06 11.62 16.79
C ARG A 96 8.58 10.26 16.32
N ALA A 97 8.57 10.08 14.99
CA ALA A 97 9.75 9.83 14.13
C ALA A 97 9.23 9.52 12.72
N GLY A 98 9.58 10.20 11.63
CA GLY A 98 10.48 11.32 11.41
C GLY A 98 10.05 12.03 10.13
N SER A 99 10.26 13.34 10.11
CA SER A 99 10.10 14.18 8.93
C SER A 99 10.93 13.63 7.78
N VAL A 100 10.29 13.24 6.67
CA VAL A 100 10.98 13.06 5.40
C VAL A 100 11.37 14.46 4.92
N ARG A 101 12.63 14.82 5.13
CA ARG A 101 13.26 15.96 4.47
C ARG A 101 13.62 15.53 3.06
N PHE A 102 12.89 16.03 2.07
CA PHE A 102 13.44 16.25 0.74
C PHE A 102 14.51 17.35 0.89
N CYS A 103 15.76 17.05 0.59
CA CYS A 103 16.79 18.06 0.37
C CYS A 103 17.09 18.08 -1.12
N ASP A 104 16.81 19.23 -1.73
CA ASP A 104 17.29 19.66 -3.03
C ASP A 104 18.83 19.71 -3.02
N GLY A 105 19.45 19.27 -4.11
CA GLY A 105 20.90 19.28 -4.33
C GLY A 105 21.24 18.90 -5.76
#